data_AF-V5SG62-F1
#
_entry.id   AF-V5SG62-F1
#
_cell.length_a   1.000
_cell.length_b   1.000
_cell.length_c   1.000
_cell.angle_alpha   90.00
_cell.angle_beta   90.00
_cell.angle_gamma   90.00
#
_symmetry.space_group_name_H-M   'P 1'
#
loop_
_entity.id
_entity.type
_entity.pdbx_description
1 polymer ?
#
loop_
_entity_poly.entity_id
_entity_poly.type
_entity_poly.pdbx_seq_one_letter_code
_entity_poly.pdbx_strand_id
1 'polypeptide(L)'
;MTAPWPWSAPEDDGGARHLVPGLALPDVPLMAIDGETLSLARLPGRWVVFVYPWTGRPGLPNPPNWDDIPGAHGSTPEAEGFHDAYVAYRVMGIDVVGISGQPTADQQEFAARIGLRFPLASDAEGKLRDALGLPTFETGGERYLKRLTLVMRDGVIARVVYPVHPPHTHAGALLATLRTES
;
A
#
# COMPACT_ATOMS: atom_id res chain seq x y z
N MET A 1 -3.78 25.00 3.75
CA MET A 1 -2.43 24.39 3.74
C MET A 1 -2.48 23.21 4.70
N THR A 2 -2.23 21.99 4.22
CA THR A 2 -2.11 20.81 5.09
C THR A 2 -0.89 20.97 6.00
N ALA A 3 -0.99 20.55 7.25
CA ALA A 3 0.14 20.59 8.18
C ALA A 3 1.29 19.72 7.63
N PRO A 4 2.56 20.10 7.87
CA PRO A 4 3.69 19.29 7.43
C PRO A 4 3.66 17.91 8.10
N TRP A 5 4.13 16.90 7.38
CA TRP A 5 4.22 15.55 7.92
C TRP A 5 5.25 15.52 9.08
N PRO A 6 4.89 15.01 10.27
CA PRO A 6 5.71 15.18 11.47
C PRO A 6 6.87 14.18 11.59
N TRP A 7 6.92 13.15 10.74
CA TRP A 7 7.90 12.06 10.83
C TRP A 7 8.94 12.14 9.72
N SER A 8 10.15 11.65 9.98
CA SER A 8 11.24 11.61 9.02
C SER A 8 10.88 10.86 7.74
N ALA A 9 11.38 11.38 6.61
CA ALA A 9 11.28 10.71 5.33
C ALA A 9 12.18 9.46 5.31
N PRO A 10 11.72 8.32 4.76
CA PRO A 10 12.59 7.20 4.45
C PRO A 10 13.60 7.57 3.36
N GLU A 11 14.82 7.04 3.46
CA GLU A 11 15.81 7.11 2.39
C GLU A 11 15.45 6.13 1.26
N ASP A 12 15.76 6.49 0.02
CA ASP A 12 15.71 5.54 -1.10
C ASP A 12 16.92 4.60 -1.03
N ASP A 13 16.70 3.42 -0.45
CA ASP A 13 17.68 2.34 -0.34
C ASP A 13 17.80 1.50 -1.63
N GLY A 14 17.05 1.81 -2.67
CA GLY A 14 17.01 1.03 -3.91
C GLY A 14 16.28 -0.31 -3.81
N GLY A 15 15.59 -0.60 -2.70
CA GLY A 15 14.91 -1.88 -2.44
C GLY A 15 13.76 -2.22 -3.39
N ALA A 16 13.36 -1.31 -4.27
CA ALA A 16 12.36 -1.53 -5.30
C ALA A 16 12.91 -1.39 -6.75
N ARG A 17 14.23 -1.29 -6.97
CA ARG A 17 14.82 -1.03 -8.30
C ARG A 17 14.51 -2.10 -9.36
N HIS A 18 14.24 -3.33 -8.93
CA HIS A 18 13.85 -4.44 -9.80
C HIS A 18 12.36 -4.41 -10.19
N LEU A 19 11.54 -3.64 -9.48
CA LEU A 19 10.13 -3.43 -9.80
C LEU A 19 10.05 -2.33 -10.87
N VAL A 20 9.98 -2.74 -12.13
CA VAL A 20 10.03 -1.83 -13.28
C VAL A 20 8.77 -1.95 -14.16
N PRO A 21 8.41 -0.89 -14.91
CA PRO A 21 7.35 -0.98 -15.91
C PRO A 21 7.59 -2.15 -16.88
N GLY A 22 6.53 -2.91 -17.18
CA GLY A 22 6.57 -4.12 -18.00
C GLY A 22 6.79 -5.41 -17.21
N LEU A 23 7.13 -5.35 -15.92
CA LEU A 23 7.20 -6.54 -15.08
C LEU A 23 5.80 -7.10 -14.82
N ALA A 24 5.57 -8.36 -15.21
CA ALA A 24 4.35 -9.10 -14.87
C ALA A 24 4.36 -9.47 -13.39
N LEU A 25 3.23 -9.25 -12.70
CA LEU A 25 3.08 -9.64 -11.31
C LEU A 25 2.90 -11.15 -11.18
N PRO A 26 3.38 -11.76 -10.09
CA PRO A 26 3.23 -13.18 -9.86
C PRO A 26 1.78 -13.51 -9.50
N ASP A 27 1.34 -14.70 -9.91
CA ASP A 27 0.01 -15.22 -9.59
C ASP A 27 -0.01 -15.77 -8.16
N VAL A 28 -0.06 -14.85 -7.18
CA VAL A 28 -0.09 -15.15 -5.75
C VAL A 28 -1.49 -14.86 -5.20
N PRO A 29 -2.20 -15.86 -4.65
CA PRO A 29 -3.47 -15.64 -4.00
C PRO A 29 -3.29 -14.94 -2.64
N LEU A 30 -4.04 -13.85 -2.43
CA LEU A 30 -4.10 -13.08 -1.19
C LEU A 30 -5.52 -13.05 -0.66
N MET A 31 -5.68 -13.24 0.64
CA MET A 31 -7.00 -13.18 1.28
C MET A 31 -7.43 -11.71 1.44
N ALA A 32 -8.54 -11.32 0.81
CA ALA A 32 -9.12 -10.00 0.93
C ALA A 32 -10.10 -9.89 2.10
N ILE A 33 -10.40 -8.67 2.54
CA ILE A 33 -11.27 -8.39 3.69
C ILE A 33 -12.74 -8.78 3.50
N ASP A 34 -13.19 -8.96 2.25
CA ASP A 34 -14.53 -9.45 1.91
C ASP A 34 -14.63 -10.99 1.93
N GLY A 35 -13.53 -11.68 2.24
CA GLY A 35 -13.45 -13.15 2.25
C GLY A 35 -13.12 -13.76 0.90
N GLU A 36 -12.98 -12.95 -0.15
CA GLU A 36 -12.57 -13.41 -1.47
C GLU A 36 -11.04 -13.52 -1.56
N THR A 37 -10.57 -14.29 -2.54
CA THR A 37 -9.15 -14.38 -2.87
C THR A 37 -8.82 -13.50 -4.07
N LEU A 38 -7.83 -12.63 -3.90
CA LEU A 38 -7.32 -11.72 -4.91
C LEU A 38 -5.97 -12.20 -5.44
N SER A 39 -5.75 -12.13 -6.75
CA SER A 39 -4.41 -12.24 -7.35
C SER A 39 -4.16 -11.05 -8.25
N LEU A 40 -3.10 -10.29 -7.96
CA LEU A 40 -2.77 -9.08 -8.72
C LEU A 40 -2.50 -9.39 -10.21
N ALA A 41 -1.92 -10.55 -10.50
CA ALA A 41 -1.67 -11.01 -11.87
C ALA A 41 -2.93 -11.22 -12.70
N ARG A 42 -4.08 -11.45 -12.04
CA ARG A 42 -5.37 -11.76 -12.67
C ARG A 42 -6.33 -10.57 -12.69
N LEU A 43 -5.93 -9.42 -12.15
CA LEU A 43 -6.78 -8.24 -12.10
C LEU A 43 -6.81 -7.53 -13.45
N PRO A 44 -7.99 -7.40 -14.09
CA PRO A 44 -8.12 -6.69 -15.35
C PRO A 44 -8.14 -5.17 -15.12
N GLY A 45 -7.80 -4.42 -16.17
CA GLY A 45 -7.86 -2.97 -16.15
C GLY A 45 -6.74 -2.35 -15.31
N ARG A 46 -6.92 -1.09 -14.90
CA ARG A 46 -5.92 -0.34 -14.13
C ARG A 46 -6.17 -0.42 -12.65
N TRP A 47 -5.08 -0.61 -11.89
CA TRP A 47 -5.13 -0.66 -10.43
C TRP A 47 -3.98 0.14 -9.82
N VAL A 48 -4.27 0.82 -8.72
CA VAL A 48 -3.28 1.26 -7.75
C VAL A 48 -3.20 0.22 -6.65
N VAL A 49 -1.99 -0.28 -6.38
CA VAL A 49 -1.69 -1.19 -5.29
C VAL A 49 -0.78 -0.44 -4.32
N PHE A 50 -1.30 0.00 -3.17
CA PHE A 50 -0.48 0.64 -2.14
C PHE A 50 -0.11 -0.39 -1.07
N VAL A 51 1.20 -0.59 -0.89
CA VAL A 51 1.78 -1.46 0.12
C VAL A 51 2.13 -0.60 1.33
N TYR A 52 1.68 -1.01 2.52
CA TYR A 52 1.89 -0.25 3.75
C TYR A 52 2.45 -1.13 4.88
N PRO A 53 3.26 -0.56 5.80
CA PRO A 53 3.89 -1.33 6.86
C PRO A 53 2.90 -1.97 7.83
N TRP A 54 2.04 -1.14 8.43
CA TRP A 54 1.14 -1.54 9.51
C TRP A 54 0.12 -0.45 9.80
N THR A 55 -1.11 -0.83 10.15
CA THR A 55 -2.17 0.04 10.67
C THR A 55 -2.43 -0.31 12.13
N GLY A 56 -2.37 0.72 12.98
CA GLY A 56 -2.60 0.55 14.41
C GLY A 56 -4.06 0.38 14.76
N ARG A 57 -4.27 -0.19 15.96
CA ARG A 57 -5.57 -0.30 16.60
C ARG A 57 -5.68 0.74 17.72
N PRO A 58 -6.82 1.45 17.84
CA PRO A 58 -7.02 2.41 18.92
C PRO A 58 -6.77 1.78 20.30
N GLY A 59 -5.96 2.45 21.13
CA GLY A 59 -5.68 2.02 22.50
C GLY A 59 -4.61 0.93 22.62
N LEU A 60 -4.04 0.43 21.52
CA LEU A 60 -2.88 -0.47 21.55
C LEU A 60 -1.59 0.29 21.23
N PRO A 61 -0.45 -0.11 21.83
CA PRO A 61 0.84 0.50 21.52
C PRO A 61 1.23 0.19 20.07
N ASN A 62 2.03 1.09 19.49
CA ASN A 62 2.75 0.80 18.25
C ASN A 62 3.74 -0.37 18.45
N PRO A 63 4.20 -1.00 17.36
CA PRO A 63 5.33 -1.92 17.45
C PRO A 63 6.56 -1.25 18.09
N PRO A 64 7.50 -2.03 18.64
CA PRO A 64 8.72 -1.47 19.25
C PRO A 64 9.47 -0.52 18.30
N ASN A 65 10.03 0.57 18.85
CA ASN A 65 10.85 1.56 18.12
C ASN A 65 10.19 2.20 16.88
N TRP A 66 8.86 2.15 16.74
CA TRP A 66 8.16 2.60 15.52
C TRP A 66 8.43 4.07 15.19
N ASP A 67 8.46 4.92 16.22
CA ASP A 67 8.72 6.36 16.14
C ASP A 67 10.11 6.69 15.57
N ASP A 68 11.07 5.77 15.75
CA ASP A 68 12.46 5.94 15.30
C ASP A 68 12.70 5.41 13.88
N ILE A 69 11.71 4.78 13.25
CA ILE A 69 11.86 4.15 11.93
C ILE A 69 11.26 5.06 10.84
N PRO A 70 12.11 5.70 9.99
CA PRO A 70 11.62 6.55 8.91
C PRO A 70 10.67 5.79 7.97
N GLY A 71 9.53 6.42 7.67
CA GLY A 71 8.50 5.83 6.81
C GLY A 71 7.57 4.79 7.46
N ALA A 72 7.80 4.40 8.71
CA ALA A 72 6.92 3.45 9.44
C ALA A 72 5.52 4.05 9.70
N HIS A 73 5.48 5.34 10.07
CA HIS A 73 4.23 6.06 10.28
C HIS A 73 3.49 6.36 8.96
N GLY A 74 2.16 6.48 9.08
CA GLY A 74 1.33 7.08 8.05
C GLY A 74 0.47 6.15 7.21
N SER A 75 0.37 4.87 7.57
CA SER A 75 -0.51 3.93 6.86
C SER A 75 -1.98 4.29 6.96
N THR A 76 -2.44 4.76 8.12
CA THR A 76 -3.82 5.25 8.27
C THR A 76 -4.07 6.50 7.42
N PRO A 77 -3.28 7.58 7.52
CA PRO A 77 -3.42 8.74 6.64
C PRO A 77 -3.29 8.45 5.13
N GLU A 78 -2.46 7.49 4.72
CA GLU A 78 -2.37 7.09 3.31
C GLU A 78 -3.66 6.41 2.85
N ALA A 79 -4.17 5.45 3.62
CA ALA A 79 -5.42 4.75 3.30
C ALA A 79 -6.62 5.72 3.29
N GLU A 80 -6.68 6.67 4.23
CA GLU A 80 -7.66 7.76 4.24
C GLU A 80 -7.53 8.65 3.00
N GLY A 81 -6.30 9.01 2.59
CA GLY A 81 -6.07 9.77 1.36
C GLY A 81 -6.57 9.04 0.11
N PHE A 82 -6.34 7.73 0.01
CA PHE A 82 -6.90 6.92 -1.07
C PHE A 82 -8.42 6.79 -0.98
N HIS A 83 -8.98 6.72 0.23
CA HIS A 83 -10.43 6.66 0.45
C HIS A 83 -11.10 7.94 -0.05
N ASP A 84 -10.58 9.10 0.33
CA ASP A 84 -11.08 10.41 -0.08
C ASP A 84 -10.99 10.60 -1.60
N ALA A 85 -9.90 10.13 -2.22
CA ALA A 85 -9.66 10.21 -3.65
C ALA A 85 -10.35 9.10 -4.47
N TYR A 86 -10.96 8.09 -3.83
CA TYR A 86 -11.36 6.84 -4.49
C TYR A 86 -12.33 7.06 -5.65
N VAL A 87 -13.32 7.94 -5.49
CA VAL A 87 -14.28 8.27 -6.56
C VAL A 87 -13.56 8.84 -7.79
N ALA A 88 -12.54 9.67 -7.59
CA ALA A 88 -11.79 10.26 -8.69
C ALA A 88 -10.91 9.24 -9.43
N TYR A 89 -10.33 8.26 -8.70
CA TYR A 89 -9.67 7.11 -9.31
C TYR A 89 -10.65 6.28 -10.15
N ARG A 90 -11.84 5.99 -9.62
CA ARG A 90 -12.90 5.24 -10.32
C ARG A 90 -13.39 5.94 -11.59
N VAL A 91 -13.52 7.27 -11.58
CA VAL A 91 -13.84 8.07 -12.78
C VAL A 91 -12.78 7.91 -13.87
N MET A 92 -11.52 7.70 -13.50
CA MET A 92 -10.44 7.39 -14.44
C MET A 92 -10.41 5.90 -14.83
N GLY A 93 -11.33 5.06 -14.36
CA GLY A 93 -11.28 3.61 -14.57
C GLY A 93 -10.05 2.98 -13.93
N ILE A 94 -9.67 3.46 -12.75
CA ILE A 94 -8.57 2.93 -11.93
C ILE A 94 -9.18 2.46 -10.61
N ASP A 95 -8.98 1.19 -10.27
CA ASP A 95 -9.31 0.63 -8.96
C ASP A 95 -8.15 0.76 -7.98
N VAL A 96 -8.42 0.54 -6.69
CA VAL A 96 -7.43 0.66 -5.62
C VAL A 96 -7.49 -0.59 -4.75
N VAL A 97 -6.33 -1.08 -4.31
CA VAL A 97 -6.20 -2.11 -3.28
C VAL A 97 -5.03 -1.78 -2.36
N GLY A 98 -5.22 -1.98 -1.06
CA GLY A 98 -4.16 -1.87 -0.06
C GLY A 98 -3.62 -3.24 0.34
N ILE A 99 -2.31 -3.37 0.56
CA ILE A 99 -1.66 -4.62 0.97
C ILE A 99 -0.73 -4.39 2.16
N SER A 100 -0.80 -5.27 3.16
CA SER A 100 0.16 -5.34 4.25
C SER A 100 0.37 -6.77 4.72
N GLY A 101 1.40 -6.97 5.56
CA GLY A 101 1.63 -8.24 6.24
C GLY A 101 0.68 -8.51 7.41
N GLN A 102 -0.31 -7.64 7.68
CA GLN A 102 -1.25 -7.86 8.78
C GLN A 102 -2.26 -8.96 8.43
N PRO A 103 -2.73 -9.74 9.43
CA PRO A 103 -3.80 -10.71 9.24
C PRO A 103 -5.08 -10.09 8.67
N THR A 104 -5.85 -10.84 7.89
CA THR A 104 -7.12 -10.38 7.31
C THR A 104 -8.09 -9.83 8.35
N ALA A 105 -8.15 -10.43 9.55
CA ALA A 105 -9.01 -9.94 10.64
C ALA A 105 -8.64 -8.52 11.12
N ASP A 106 -7.34 -8.19 11.15
CA ASP A 106 -6.85 -6.85 11.50
C ASP A 106 -7.23 -5.84 10.42
N GLN A 107 -7.08 -6.24 9.15
CA GLN A 107 -7.45 -5.41 8.02
C GLN A 107 -8.97 -5.18 7.93
N GLN A 108 -9.78 -6.19 8.31
CA GLN A 108 -11.24 -6.07 8.41
C GLN A 108 -11.66 -5.06 9.48
N GLU A 109 -11.07 -5.13 10.67
CA GLU A 109 -11.28 -4.14 11.74
C GLU A 109 -10.95 -2.73 11.25
N PHE A 110 -9.76 -2.57 10.65
CA PHE A 110 -9.29 -1.29 10.16
C PHE A 110 -10.20 -0.72 9.08
N ALA A 111 -10.56 -1.53 8.08
CA ALA A 111 -11.43 -1.13 6.98
C ALA A 111 -12.82 -0.71 7.48
N ALA A 112 -13.39 -1.46 8.45
CA ALA A 112 -14.67 -1.10 9.06
C ALA A 112 -14.58 0.20 9.86
N ARG A 113 -13.51 0.39 10.63
CA ARG A 113 -13.31 1.57 11.48
C ARG A 113 -13.22 2.87 10.69
N ILE A 114 -12.58 2.88 9.53
CA ILE A 114 -12.44 4.09 8.69
C ILE A 114 -13.40 4.10 7.50
N GLY A 115 -14.30 3.12 7.39
CA GLY A 115 -15.31 3.04 6.33
C GLY A 115 -14.73 2.86 4.92
N LEU A 116 -13.65 2.09 4.75
CA LEU A 116 -13.01 1.88 3.45
C LEU A 116 -13.98 1.33 2.40
N ARG A 117 -13.82 1.79 1.16
CA ARG A 117 -14.68 1.47 0.01
C ARG A 117 -13.97 0.65 -1.08
N PHE A 118 -12.76 0.20 -0.78
CA PHE A 118 -11.92 -0.60 -1.65
C PHE A 118 -11.31 -1.75 -0.84
N PRO A 119 -10.89 -2.85 -1.48
CA PRO A 119 -10.37 -4.01 -0.77
C PRO A 119 -9.01 -3.71 -0.12
N LEU A 120 -8.78 -4.38 1.02
CA LEU A 120 -7.44 -4.66 1.53
C LEU A 120 -7.19 -6.15 1.37
N ALA A 121 -5.94 -6.52 1.07
CA ALA A 121 -5.51 -7.89 0.96
C ALA A 121 -4.33 -8.19 1.90
N SER A 122 -4.38 -9.36 2.53
CA SER A 122 -3.40 -9.79 3.51
C SER A 122 -2.29 -10.60 2.85
N ASP A 123 -1.05 -10.16 3.07
CA ASP A 123 0.17 -10.91 2.79
C ASP A 123 0.81 -11.44 4.09
N ALA A 124 -0.01 -11.89 5.04
CA ALA A 124 0.46 -12.37 6.34
C ALA A 124 1.43 -13.57 6.24
N GLU A 125 1.30 -14.37 5.18
CA GLU A 125 2.24 -15.47 4.88
C GLU A 125 3.50 -15.00 4.14
N GLY A 126 3.56 -13.74 3.70
CA GLY A 126 4.70 -13.17 2.98
C GLY A 126 4.92 -13.71 1.56
N LYS A 127 3.90 -14.34 0.96
CA LYS A 127 4.00 -14.94 -0.38
C LYS A 127 4.22 -13.88 -1.46
N LEU A 128 3.50 -12.75 -1.39
CA LEU A 128 3.68 -11.67 -2.35
C LEU A 128 5.01 -10.96 -2.10
N ARG A 129 5.33 -10.68 -0.83
CA ARG A 129 6.63 -10.13 -0.41
C ARG A 129 7.77 -10.91 -1.02
N ASP A 130 7.78 -12.23 -0.86
CA ASP A 130 8.89 -13.06 -1.29
C ASP A 130 8.92 -13.22 -2.82
N ALA A 131 7.75 -13.37 -3.46
CA ALA A 131 7.66 -13.52 -4.91
C ALA A 131 8.08 -12.24 -5.68
N LEU A 132 7.80 -11.06 -5.14
CA LEU A 132 8.18 -9.78 -5.74
C LEU A 132 9.48 -9.20 -5.16
N GLY A 133 10.06 -9.80 -4.12
CA GLY A 133 11.18 -9.19 -3.38
C GLY A 133 10.83 -7.80 -2.85
N LEU A 134 9.65 -7.66 -2.21
CA LEU A 134 9.20 -6.36 -1.70
C LEU A 134 10.15 -5.87 -0.58
N PRO A 135 10.46 -4.55 -0.55
CA PRO A 135 11.35 -3.99 0.45
C PRO A 135 10.74 -4.11 1.86
N THR A 136 11.57 -4.38 2.87
CA THR A 136 11.14 -4.61 4.25
C THR A 136 12.04 -3.94 5.29
N PHE A 137 11.55 -3.83 6.51
CA PHE A 137 12.33 -3.52 7.71
C PHE A 137 11.87 -4.42 8.87
N GLU A 138 12.68 -4.51 9.92
CA GLU A 138 12.39 -5.37 11.07
C GLU A 138 12.37 -4.55 12.36
N THR A 139 11.41 -4.84 13.24
CA THR A 139 11.39 -4.34 14.60
C THR A 139 10.53 -5.25 15.49
N GLY A 140 10.84 -5.32 16.78
CA GLY A 140 10.07 -6.15 17.72
C GLY A 140 10.07 -7.65 17.41
N GLY A 141 11.03 -8.13 16.62
CA GLY A 141 11.08 -9.52 16.15
C GLY A 141 10.19 -9.83 14.95
N GLU A 142 9.50 -8.82 14.40
CA GLU A 142 8.60 -8.94 13.26
C GLU A 142 9.16 -8.21 12.04
N ARG A 143 8.79 -8.70 10.85
CA ARG A 143 9.17 -8.11 9.56
C ARG A 143 7.99 -7.37 8.94
N TYR A 144 8.19 -6.10 8.61
CA TYR A 144 7.20 -5.21 8.02
C TYR A 144 7.57 -4.83 6.59
N LEU A 145 6.56 -4.63 5.74
CA LEU A 145 6.75 -4.10 4.39
C LEU A 145 7.09 -2.61 4.44
N LYS A 146 8.03 -2.16 3.59
CA LYS A 146 8.24 -0.72 3.37
C LYS A 146 7.14 -0.17 2.46
N ARG A 147 6.80 1.10 2.66
CA ARG A 147 5.74 1.78 1.90
C ARG A 147 6.13 1.94 0.44
N LEU A 148 5.31 1.41 -0.44
CA LEU A 148 5.52 1.32 -1.89
C LEU A 148 4.16 1.47 -2.58
N THR A 149 4.11 2.08 -3.75
CA THR A 149 2.90 2.04 -4.58
C THR A 149 3.21 1.56 -5.98
N LEU A 150 2.44 0.60 -6.46
CA LEU A 150 2.44 0.15 -7.84
C LEU A 150 1.21 0.70 -8.54
N VAL A 151 1.38 1.21 -9.76
CA VAL A 151 0.26 1.35 -10.71
C VAL A 151 0.45 0.24 -11.73
N MET A 152 -0.59 -0.56 -11.94
CA MET A 152 -0.56 -1.68 -12.86
C MET A 152 -1.71 -1.62 -13.86
N ARG A 153 -1.55 -2.36 -14.96
CA ARG A 153 -2.58 -2.63 -15.95
C ARG A 153 -2.55 -4.11 -16.31
N ASP A 154 -3.68 -4.79 -16.19
CA ASP A 154 -3.84 -6.20 -16.60
C ASP A 154 -2.74 -7.11 -16.00
N GLY A 155 -2.48 -6.96 -14.70
CA GLY A 155 -1.45 -7.72 -13.98
C GLY A 155 0.01 -7.32 -14.26
N VAL A 156 0.27 -6.24 -15.02
CA VAL A 156 1.62 -5.77 -15.37
C VAL A 156 1.90 -4.39 -14.75
N ILE A 157 3.08 -4.21 -14.16
CA ILE A 157 3.50 -2.92 -13.59
C ILE A 157 3.60 -1.87 -14.71
N ALA A 158 3.00 -0.71 -14.49
CA ALA A 158 3.12 0.48 -15.34
C ALA A 158 3.92 1.59 -14.66
N ARG A 159 3.87 1.69 -13.33
CA ARG A 159 4.63 2.66 -12.53
C ARG A 159 4.92 2.10 -11.14
N VAL A 160 6.04 2.54 -10.59
CA VAL A 160 6.42 2.31 -9.19
C VAL A 160 6.70 3.64 -8.52
N VAL A 161 6.21 3.82 -7.30
CA VAL A 161 6.56 4.93 -6.41
C VAL A 161 7.20 4.35 -5.16
N TYR A 162 8.50 4.57 -5.02
CA TYR A 162 9.29 4.16 -3.87
C TYR A 162 10.48 5.11 -3.68
N PRO A 163 10.76 5.54 -2.44
CA PRO A 163 9.88 5.44 -1.28
C PRO A 163 8.67 6.39 -1.42
N VAL A 164 7.59 6.11 -0.68
CA VAL A 164 6.42 7.01 -0.61
C VAL A 164 6.55 7.98 0.56
N HIS A 165 6.60 9.29 0.28
CA HIS A 165 6.59 10.35 1.30
C HIS A 165 6.12 11.71 0.75
N PRO A 166 5.31 12.50 1.50
CA PRO A 166 4.65 12.12 2.73
C PRO A 166 3.36 11.32 2.44
N PRO A 167 3.02 10.33 3.27
CA PRO A 167 1.95 9.36 2.98
C PRO A 167 0.56 10.01 2.85
N HIS A 168 0.25 11.00 3.68
CA HIS A 168 -1.06 11.65 3.72
C HIS A 168 -1.45 12.44 2.45
N THR A 169 -0.48 12.85 1.61
CA THR A 169 -0.77 13.54 0.34
C THR A 169 -0.55 12.66 -0.88
N HIS A 170 -0.02 11.45 -0.68
CA HIS A 170 0.43 10.58 -1.76
C HIS A 170 -0.69 10.22 -2.75
N ALA A 171 -1.86 9.82 -2.24
CA ALA A 171 -2.99 9.45 -3.07
C ALA A 171 -3.42 10.58 -4.03
N GLY A 172 -3.45 11.82 -3.56
CA GLY A 172 -3.79 12.98 -4.38
C GLY A 172 -2.70 13.36 -5.38
N ALA A 173 -1.43 13.31 -4.96
CA ALA A 173 -0.28 13.59 -5.83
C ALA A 173 -0.16 12.57 -6.96
N LEU A 174 -0.35 11.28 -6.66
CA LEU A 174 -0.37 10.21 -7.66
C LEU A 174 -1.54 10.40 -8.63
N LEU A 175 -2.73 10.71 -8.13
CA LEU A 175 -3.89 10.97 -8.98
C LEU A 175 -3.65 12.13 -9.95
N ALA A 176 -3.07 13.24 -9.46
CA ALA A 176 -2.73 14.39 -10.30
C ALA A 176 -1.71 14.02 -11.40
N THR A 177 -0.69 13.24 -11.04
CA THR A 177 0.30 12.71 -11.99
C THR A 177 -0.35 11.87 -13.08
N LEU A 178 -1.19 10.91 -12.70
CA LEU A 178 -1.85 10.00 -13.65
C LEU A 178 -2.83 10.72 -14.59
N ARG A 179 -3.40 11.86 -14.18
CA ARG A 179 -4.24 12.70 -15.06
C ARG A 179 -3.44 13.37 -16.17
N THR A 180 -2.18 13.71 -15.93
CA THR A 180 -1.31 14.35 -16.93
C THR A 180 -0.70 13.37 -17.93
N GLU A 181 -0.73 12.07 -17.61
CA GLU A 181 -0.18 10.99 -18.44
C GLU A 181 -1.24 10.29 -19.29
N SER A 182 -2.50 10.72 -19.18
CA SER A 182 -3.65 10.15 -19.90
C SER A 182 -3.91 10.85 -21.23
#